data_AF-A0A956K2Y0-F1
#
_entry.id   AF-A0A956K2Y0-F1
#
_cell.length_a   1.000
_cell.length_b   1.000
_cell.length_c   1.000
_cell.angle_alpha   90.00
_cell.angle_beta   90.00
_cell.angle_gamma   90.00
#
_symmetry.space_group_name_H-M   'P 1'
#
loop_
_entity.id
_entity.type
_entity.pdbx_description
1 polymer ?
#
loop_
_entity_poly.entity_id
_entity_poly.type
_entity_poly.pdbx_seq_one_letter_code
_entity_poly.pdbx_strand_id
1 'polypeptide(L)' 'GACLRGLAKQGLAAGTFVEVEIGVDDTGAVSFLNVGATDLPASTAGCVRDAIARARFPAGPEATWRHRFTF' A
#
# COMPACT_ATOMS: atom_id res chain seq x y z
N GLY A 1 6.34 1.24 12.17
CA GLY A 1 5.32 0.19 12.04
C GLY A 1 5.92 -1.15 12.39
N ALA A 2 5.37 -1.86 13.38
CA ALA A 2 5.85 -3.18 13.78
C ALA A 2 5.65 -4.22 12.67
N CYS A 3 4.63 -4.05 11.83
CA CYS A 3 4.31 -5.04 10.81
C CYS A 3 5.32 -5.09 9.65
N LEU A 4 5.71 -3.94 9.07
CA LEU A 4 6.75 -3.93 8.02
C LEU A 4 8.09 -4.49 8.52
N ARG A 5 8.43 -4.28 9.80
CA ARG A 5 9.61 -4.90 10.42
C ARG A 5 9.49 -6.42 10.53
N GLY A 6 8.28 -6.94 10.76
CA GLY A 6 8.01 -8.38 10.73
C GLY A 6 8.20 -8.97 9.33
N LEU A 7 7.70 -8.28 8.30
CA LEU A 7 7.83 -8.71 6.91
C LEU A 7 9.28 -8.69 6.42
N ALA A 8 10.02 -7.62 6.72
CA ALA A 8 11.45 -7.53 6.38
C ALA A 8 12.29 -8.63 7.04
N LYS A 9 11.87 -9.14 8.20
CA LYS A 9 12.53 -10.28 8.87
C LYS A 9 12.10 -11.64 8.32
N GLN A 10 10.86 -11.77 7.85
CA GLN A 10 10.35 -13.02 7.26
C GLN A 10 10.86 -13.26 5.85
N GLY A 11 11.23 -12.19 5.13
CA GLY A 11 11.58 -12.27 3.72
C GLY A 11 10.32 -12.47 2.88
N LEU A 12 10.02 -11.52 2.01
CA LEU A 12 8.98 -11.72 1.00
C LEU A 12 9.59 -12.56 -0.12
N ALA A 13 8.88 -13.58 -0.59
CA ALA A 13 9.35 -14.39 -1.70
C ALA A 13 9.42 -13.51 -2.95
N ALA A 14 10.52 -13.62 -3.69
CA ALA A 14 10.70 -12.89 -4.94
C ALA A 14 9.56 -13.21 -5.91
N GLY A 15 8.99 -12.18 -6.55
CA GLY A 15 7.86 -12.31 -7.46
C GLY A 15 6.49 -12.21 -6.79
N THR A 16 6.43 -12.11 -5.46
CA THR A 16 5.17 -11.79 -4.77
C THR A 16 4.74 -10.36 -5.04
N PHE A 17 3.44 -10.13 -5.00
CA PHE A 17 2.86 -8.83 -5.32
C PHE A 17 1.64 -8.45 -4.49
N VAL A 18 1.42 -7.15 -4.39
CA VAL A 18 0.18 -6.57 -3.91
C VAL A 18 -0.22 -5.40 -4.79
N GLU A 19 -1.43 -5.47 -5.30
CA GLU A 19 -2.07 -4.37 -5.99
C GLU A 19 -2.85 -3.52 -4.99
N VAL A 20 -2.72 -2.21 -5.12
CA VAL A 20 -3.49 -1.26 -4.33
C VAL A 20 -4.14 -0.24 -5.25
N GLU A 21 -5.33 0.21 -4.85
CA GLU A 21 -5.99 1.35 -5.43
C GLU A 21 -5.97 2.49 -4.41
N ILE A 22 -5.45 3.64 -4.82
CA ILE A 22 -5.21 4.79 -3.96
C ILE A 22 -5.99 5.96 -4.53
N GLY A 23 -6.83 6.57 -3.70
CA GLY A 23 -7.41 7.88 -3.94
C GLY A 23 -6.75 8.91 -3.03
N VAL A 24 -6.34 10.03 -3.60
CA VAL A 24 -5.79 11.18 -2.87
C VAL A 24 -6.62 12.40 -3.24
N ASP A 25 -7.10 13.12 -2.23
CA ASP A 25 -7.87 14.35 -2.40
C ASP A 25 -6.98 15.57 -2.72
N ASP A 26 -7.60 16.72 -2.93
CA ASP A 26 -6.91 17.95 -3.31
C ASP A 26 -5.99 18.53 -2.21
N THR A 27 -6.19 18.11 -0.96
CA THR A 27 -5.33 18.46 0.17
C THR A 27 -4.09 17.58 0.28
N GLY A 28 -4.00 16.52 -0.54
CA GLY A 28 -2.93 15.52 -0.46
C GLY A 28 -3.20 14.43 0.59
N ALA A 29 -4.42 14.35 1.12
CA ALA A 29 -4.81 13.29 2.04
C ALA A 29 -5.34 12.07 1.28
N VAL A 30 -5.03 10.87 1.80
CA VAL A 30 -5.56 9.62 1.24
C VAL A 30 -7.04 9.53 1.56
N SER A 31 -7.89 9.65 0.55
CA SER A 31 -9.35 9.60 0.68
C SER A 31 -9.86 8.15 0.75
N PHE A 32 -9.21 7.24 0.01
CA PHE A 32 -9.42 5.81 0.13
C PHE A 32 -8.17 5.01 -0.23
N LEU A 33 -8.08 3.79 0.31
CA LEU A 33 -6.98 2.88 0.04
C LEU A 33 -7.47 1.42 0.11
N ASN A 34 -7.54 0.79 -1.06
CA ASN A 34 -8.04 -0.57 -1.21
C ASN A 34 -6.90 -1.52 -1.61
N VAL A 35 -6.95 -2.75 -1.10
CA VAL A 35 -6.09 -3.84 -1.57
C VAL A 35 -6.84 -4.58 -2.67
N GLY A 36 -6.23 -4.68 -3.85
CA GLY A 36 -6.74 -5.43 -5.00
C GLY A 36 -6.16 -6.85 -5.04
N ALA A 37 -5.76 -7.28 -6.24
CA ALA A 37 -5.13 -8.60 -6.42
C ALA A 37 -3.83 -8.72 -5.63
N THR A 38 -3.63 -9.84 -4.94
CA THR A 38 -2.40 -10.12 -4.20
C THR A 38 -2.23 -11.64 -4.02
N ASP A 39 -0.98 -12.09 -4.00
CA ASP A 39 -0.59 -13.44 -3.59
C ASP A 39 -0.02 -13.46 -2.16
N LEU A 40 -0.06 -12.32 -1.47
CA LEU A 40 0.36 -12.18 -0.09
C LEU A 40 -0.78 -12.60 0.85
N PRO A 41 -0.45 -13.14 2.04
CA PRO A 41 -1.42 -13.31 3.11
C PRO A 41 -2.13 -11.99 3.46
N ALA A 42 -3.41 -12.06 3.82
CA ALA A 42 -4.21 -10.87 4.14
C ALA A 42 -3.60 -9.98 5.23
N SER A 43 -2.91 -10.58 6.21
CA SER A 43 -2.16 -9.85 7.24
C SER A 43 -1.03 -9.02 6.64
N THR A 44 -0.24 -9.61 5.74
CA THR A 44 0.86 -8.95 5.02
C THR A 44 0.35 -7.84 4.12
N ALA A 45 -0.68 -8.10 3.32
CA ALA A 45 -1.28 -7.10 2.45
C ALA A 45 -1.89 -5.93 3.24
N GLY A 46 -2.52 -6.21 4.38
CA GLY A 46 -2.99 -5.19 5.33
C GLY A 46 -1.86 -4.32 5.87
N CYS A 47 -0.66 -4.87 6.06
CA CYS A 47 0.49 -4.10 6.52
C CYS A 47 1.10 -3.20 5.45
N VAL A 48 1.07 -3.61 4.18
CA VAL A 48 1.42 -2.74 3.05
C VAL A 48 0.41 -1.59 2.96
N ARG A 49 -0.88 -1.90 3.05
CA ARG A 49 -1.95 -0.89 3.10
C ARG A 49 -1.72 0.12 4.22
N ASP A 50 -1.49 -0.33 5.45
CA ASP A 50 -1.28 0.56 6.61
C ASP A 50 0.02 1.39 6.51
N ALA A 51 1.00 0.93 5.74
CA ALA A 51 2.20 1.71 5.44
C ALA A 51 1.91 2.84 4.44
N ILE A 52 1.17 2.54 3.37
CA ILE A 52 0.78 3.52 2.35
C ILE A 52 -0.18 4.56 2.94
N ALA A 53 -1.09 4.15 3.82
CA ALA A 53 -2.00 5.06 4.52
C ALA A 53 -1.27 6.12 5.38
N ARG A 54 0.01 5.91 5.70
CA ARG A 54 0.85 6.87 6.44
C ARG A 54 1.70 7.74 5.53
N ALA A 55 1.71 7.49 4.23
CA ALA A 55 2.40 8.33 3.28
C ALA A 55 1.75 9.73 3.27
N ARG A 56 2.58 10.75 3.07
CA ARG A 56 2.11 12.12 2.89
C ARG A 56 2.29 12.48 1.42
N PHE A 57 1.21 12.86 0.78
CA PHE A 57 1.24 13.43 -0.55
C PHE A 57 1.19 14.96 -0.43
N PRO A 58 1.87 15.70 -1.33
CA PRO A 58 1.67 17.13 -1.41
C PRO A 58 0.23 17.43 -1.87
N ALA A 59 -0.30 18.59 -1.46
CA ALA A 59 -1.55 19.11 -2.01
C ALA A 59 -1.42 19.30 -3.54
N GLY A 60 -2.52 19.08 -4.26
CA GLY A 60 -2.53 19.07 -5.71
C GLY A 60 -3.92 18.72 -6.25
N PRO A 61 -4.06 18.38 -7.55
CA PRO A 61 -5.31 17.85 -8.07
C PRO A 61 -5.66 16.51 -7.42
N GLU A 62 -6.95 16.26 -7.19
CA GLU A 62 -7.44 14.92 -6.81
C GLU A 62 -6.94 13.88 -7.82
N ALA A 63 -6.43 12.77 -7.32
CA ALA A 63 -5.87 11.70 -8.13
C ALA A 63 -6.32 10.34 -7.63
N THR A 64 -6.65 9.45 -8.57
CA THR A 64 -6.91 8.04 -8.30
C THR A 64 -6.06 7.19 -9.24
N TRP A 65 -5.37 6.20 -8.69
CA TRP A 65 -4.60 5.25 -9.49
C TRP A 65 -4.54 3.87 -8.86
N ARG A 66 -4.23 2.87 -9.70
CA ARG A 66 -3.88 1.52 -9.28
C ARG A 66 -2.38 1.31 -9.42
N HIS A 67 -1.78 0.69 -8.42
CA HIS A 67 -0.35 0.38 -8.44
C HIS A 67 -0.10 -1.04 -7.94
N ARG A 68 0.79 -1.77 -8.64
CA ARG A 68 1.24 -3.09 -8.24
C ARG A 68 2.66 -2.99 -7.69
N PHE A 69 2.81 -3.32 -6.42
CA PHE A 69 4.12 -3.51 -5.80
C PHE A 69 4.56 -4.96 -5.98
N THR A 70 5.78 -5.15 -6.46
CA THR A 70 6.44 -6.46 -6.57
C THR A 70 7.66 -6.50 -5.67
N PHE A 71 7.89 -7.63 -5.01
CA PHE A 71 9.02 -7.84 -4.08
C PHE A 71 10.04 -8.83 -4.61
#